data_AF-A0A3M1JEM7-F1
#
_entry.id   AF-A0A3M1JEM7-F1
#
_cell.length_a   1.000
_cell.length_b   1.000
_cell.length_c   1.000
_cell.angle_alpha   90.00
_cell.angle_beta   90.00
_cell.angle_gamma   90.00
#
_symmetry.space_group_name_H-M   'P 1'
#
loop_
_entity.id
_entity.type
_entity.pdbx_description
1 polymer ?
#
loop_
_entity_poly.entity_id
_entity_poly.type
_entity_poly.pdbx_seq_one_letter_code
_entity_poly.pdbx_strand_id
1 'polypeptide(L)' 'MENEALTKVIIGSAFKVHNTLGTGFLEKVYENALCVELKKQGLQINQQFPI' A
#
# COMPACT_ATOMS: atom_id res chain seq x y z
N MET A 1 -11.34 -17.98 1.41
CA MET A 1 -9.94 -18.34 1.10
C MET A 1 -9.33 -17.42 0.06
N GLU A 2 -9.99 -17.16 -1.08
CA GLU A 2 -9.45 -16.35 -2.19
C GLU A 2 -9.01 -14.92 -1.77
N ASN A 3 -9.81 -14.24 -0.96
CA ASN A 3 -9.49 -12.89 -0.49
C ASN A 3 -8.39 -12.84 0.57
N GLU A 4 -8.07 -13.95 1.23
CA GLU A 4 -7.14 -13.95 2.36
C GLU A 4 -5.70 -13.68 1.91
N ALA A 5 -5.30 -14.26 0.77
CA ALA A 5 -3.96 -14.04 0.21
C ALA A 5 -3.77 -12.59 -0.25
N LEU A 6 -4.74 -12.04 -0.98
CA LEU A 6 -4.72 -10.65 -1.42
C LEU A 6 -4.71 -9.68 -0.24
N THR A 7 -5.54 -9.94 0.78
CA THR A 7 -5.61 -9.14 2.00
C THR A 7 -4.26 -9.13 2.73
N LYS A 8 -3.60 -10.30 2.87
CA LYS A 8 -2.27 -10.40 3.47
C LYS A 8 -1.23 -9.56 2.72
N VAL A 9 -1.27 -9.56 1.39
CA VAL A 9 -0.36 -8.73 0.57
C VAL A 9 -0.60 -7.24 0.80
N ILE A 10 -1.86 -6.80 0.80
CA ILE A 10 -2.21 -5.39 0.99
C ILE A 10 -1.80 -4.91 2.39
N ILE A 11 -2.20 -5.65 3.43
CA ILE A 11 -1.89 -5.32 4.82
C ILE A 11 -0.38 -5.34 5.07
N GLY A 12 0.31 -6.39 4.60
CA GLY A 12 1.76 -6.50 4.73
C GLY A 12 2.50 -5.34 4.06
N SER A 13 2.03 -4.90 2.87
CA SER A 13 2.58 -3.74 2.17
C SER A 13 2.40 -2.45 2.98
N ALA A 14 1.23 -2.23 3.57
CA ALA A 14 0.96 -1.07 4.43
C ALA A 14 1.86 -1.05 5.67
N PHE A 15 2.03 -2.19 6.35
CA PHE A 15 2.96 -2.30 7.49
C PHE A 15 4.41 -2.05 7.07
N LYS A 16 4.85 -2.59 5.93
CA LYS A 16 6.20 -2.36 5.43
C LYS A 16 6.47 -0.88 5.16
N VAL A 17 5.51 -0.18 4.55
CA VAL A 17 5.59 1.28 4.34
C VAL A 17 5.66 2.02 5.67
N HIS A 18 4.76 1.71 6.61
CA HIS A 18 4.74 2.34 7.93
C HIS A 18 6.04 2.11 8.71
N ASN A 19 6.55 0.87 8.74
CA ASN A 19 7.79 0.54 9.44
C ASN A 19 9.02 1.18 8.79
N THR A 20 8.98 1.47 7.49
CA THR A 20 10.08 2.11 6.78
C THR A 20 10.07 3.64 6.95
N LEU A 21 8.89 4.26 6.86
CA LEU A 21 8.76 5.71 6.92
C LEU A 21 8.60 6.24 8.35
N GLY A 22 8.09 5.45 9.28
CA GLY A 22 7.70 5.92 10.60
C GLY A 22 6.53 6.90 10.53
N THR A 23 6.43 7.81 11.50
CA THR A 23 5.35 8.82 11.62
C THR A 23 5.85 10.22 11.26
N GLY A 24 4.96 11.09 10.78
CA GLY A 24 5.23 12.53 10.62
C GLY A 24 5.24 13.04 9.18
N PHE A 25 4.96 12.17 8.20
CA PHE A 25 4.80 12.57 6.80
C PHE A 25 3.35 12.94 6.47
N LEU A 26 3.18 13.69 5.38
CA LEU A 26 1.87 13.94 4.81
C LEU A 26 1.28 12.65 4.23
N GLU A 27 -0.05 12.56 4.19
CA GLU A 27 -0.79 11.44 3.60
C GLU A 27 -0.26 11.06 2.21
N LYS A 28 0.01 12.06 1.36
CA LYS A 28 0.49 11.84 -0.02
C LYS A 28 1.78 11.03 -0.09
N VAL A 29 2.64 11.15 0.92
CA VAL A 29 3.90 10.37 1.00
C VAL A 29 3.60 8.91 1.27
N TYR A 30 2.69 8.62 2.23
CA TYR A 30 2.26 7.25 2.50
C TYR A 30 1.51 6.64 1.31
N GLU A 31 0.63 7.40 0.67
CA GLU A 31 -0.10 6.95 -0.52
C GLU A 31 0.87 6.56 -1.65
N ASN A 32 1.80 7.44 -1.99
CA ASN A 32 2.79 7.18 -3.03
C ASN A 32 3.67 5.96 -2.69
N ALA A 33 4.11 5.83 -1.44
CA ALA A 33 4.93 4.71 -0.99
C ALA A 33 4.16 3.38 -1.05
N LEU A 34 2.89 3.38 -0.64
CA LEU A 34 2.02 2.20 -0.72
C LEU A 34 1.73 1.83 -2.17
N CYS A 35 1.49 2.80 -3.05
CA CYS A 35 1.34 2.58 -4.49
C CYS A 35 2.57 1.91 -5.09
N VAL A 36 3.79 2.36 -4.73
CA VAL A 36 5.04 1.74 -5.17
C VAL A 36 5.17 0.31 -4.62
N GLU A 37 4.89 0.08 -3.35
CA GLU A 37 5.01 -1.26 -2.76
C GLU A 37 4.01 -2.25 -3.38
N LEU A 38 2.74 -1.87 -3.52
CA LEU A 38 1.71 -2.73 -4.13
C LEU A 38 2.01 -3.03 -5.60
N LYS A 39 2.55 -2.06 -6.36
CA LYS A 39 3.01 -2.30 -7.74
C LYS A 39 4.16 -3.30 -7.80
N LYS A 40 5.08 -3.30 -6.82
CA LYS A 40 6.15 -4.33 -6.73
C LYS A 40 5.60 -5.72 -6.48
N GLN A 41 4.44 -5.83 -5.83
CA GLN A 41 3.71 -7.09 -5.65
C GLN A 41 2.90 -7.50 -6.90
N GLY A 42 3.03 -6.78 -8.01
CA GLY A 42 2.35 -7.07 -9.28
C GLY A 42 0.90 -6.58 -9.34
N LEU A 43 0.44 -5.78 -8.37
CA LEU A 43 -0.93 -5.27 -8.34
C LEU A 43 -1.08 -4.02 -9.21
N GLN A 44 -2.23 -3.93 -9.90
CA GLN A 44 -2.62 -2.73 -10.61
C GLN A 44 -3.32 -1.77 -9.63
N ILE A 45 -2.77 -0.57 -9.47
CA ILE A 45 -3.23 0.41 -8.48
C ILE A 45 -3.47 1.75 -9.16
N ASN A 46 -4.67 2.29 -8.91
CA ASN A 46 -5.05 3.67 -9.21
C ASN A 46 -5.17 4.43 -7.88
N GLN A 47 -4.52 5.57 -7.79
CA GLN A 47 -4.55 6.43 -6.60
C GLN A 47 -5.71 7.41 -6.69
N GLN A 48 -6.42 7.65 -5.59
CA GLN A 48 -7.57 8.57 -5.49
C GLN A 48 -8.57 8.44 -6.65
N PHE A 49 -8.89 7.19 -7.04
CA PHE A 49 -9.85 6.97 -8.11
C PHE A 49 -11.22 7.49 -7.67
N PRO A 50 -11.92 8.28 -8.52
CA PRO A 50 -13.23 8.82 -8.18
C PRO A 50 -14.21 7.69 -7.84
N ILE A 51 -15.07 7.94 -6.85
CA ILE A 51 -16.10 7.01 -6.36
C ILE A 51 -17.40 7.26 -7.12
#